data_AF-A0A7S7AI39-F1
#
_entry.id   AF-A0A7S7AI39-F1
#
_cell.length_a   1.000
_cell.length_b   1.000
_cell.length_c   1.000
_cell.angle_alpha   90.00
_cell.angle_beta   90.00
_cell.angle_gamma   90.00
#
_symmetry.space_group_name_H-M   'P 1'
#
loop_
_entity.id
_entity.type
_entity.pdbx_description
1 polymer ?
#
loop_
_entity_poly.entity_id
_entity_poly.type
_entity_poly.pdbx_seq_one_letter_code
_entity_poly.pdbx_strand_id
1 'polypeptide(L)'
;MKNLIFLCGIGISLAGCIDYNILPTVESKDILRNKNGGIVKDCQNDFLLKKSPFTDNFWKENNLPKGTTEFVCVNGKAYLPGKEPK
;
A
#
# COMPACT_ATOMS: atom_id res chain seq x y z
N MET A 1 17.04 6.16 66.17
CA MET A 1 18.05 6.91 65.39
C MET A 1 18.04 6.36 63.97
N LYS A 2 17.82 7.26 62.99
CA LYS A 2 18.22 7.21 61.57
C LYS A 2 18.36 5.85 60.89
N ASN A 3 17.54 5.61 59.87
CA ASN A 3 18.00 5.55 58.46
C ASN A 3 16.82 5.26 57.53
N LEU A 4 16.26 6.31 56.95
CA LEU A 4 15.36 6.23 55.80
C LEU A 4 16.26 6.07 54.57
N ILE A 5 16.37 4.85 54.05
CA ILE A 5 17.15 4.57 52.83
C ILE A 5 16.29 5.01 51.63
N PHE A 6 16.58 6.21 51.13
CA PHE A 6 16.06 6.71 49.87
C PHE A 6 16.84 6.03 48.72
N LEU A 7 16.38 4.87 48.28
CA LEU A 7 16.91 4.22 47.09
C LEU A 7 16.36 4.95 45.86
N CYS A 8 17.13 5.95 45.43
CA CYS A 8 17.05 6.55 44.10
C CYS A 8 17.48 5.48 43.09
N GLY A 9 16.55 4.61 42.71
CA GLY A 9 16.72 3.64 41.64
C GLY A 9 16.64 4.35 40.30
N ILE A 10 17.80 4.78 39.82
CA ILE A 10 18.05 5.41 38.53
C ILE A 10 17.31 4.66 37.42
N GLY A 11 16.38 5.37 36.78
CA GLY A 11 15.70 4.93 35.59
C GLY A 11 16.71 4.64 34.48
N ILE A 12 16.63 3.44 33.93
CA ILE A 12 17.11 3.16 32.58
C ILE A 12 15.93 2.55 31.84
N SER A 13 14.97 3.40 31.48
CA SER A 13 14.09 3.11 30.37
C SER A 13 14.98 3.10 29.12
N LEU A 14 15.46 1.92 28.73
CA LEU A 14 15.87 1.70 27.34
C LEU A 14 14.58 1.73 26.50
N ALA A 15 14.02 2.93 26.33
CA ALA A 15 13.17 3.23 25.20
C ALA A 15 14.10 3.26 23.99
N GLY A 16 14.49 2.07 23.51
CA GLY A 16 14.99 1.94 22.16
C GLY A 16 13.87 2.43 21.26
N CYS A 17 14.07 3.56 20.59
CA CYS A 17 13.22 3.94 19.47
C CYS A 17 13.42 2.85 18.42
N ILE A 18 12.57 1.82 18.44
CA ILE A 18 12.44 0.92 17.30
C ILE A 18 11.82 1.82 16.23
N ASP A 19 12.66 2.30 15.34
CA ASP A 19 12.25 3.09 14.19
C ASP A 19 11.40 2.17 13.29
N TYR A 20 10.08 2.20 13.49
CA TYR A 20 9.12 1.43 12.69
C TYR A 20 9.05 1.91 11.23
N ASN A 21 9.95 2.80 10.79
CA ASN A 21 10.01 3.30 9.42
C ASN A 21 10.74 2.37 8.43
N ILE A 22 10.86 1.07 8.72
CA ILE A 22 11.23 0.06 7.71
C ILE A 22 9.95 -0.56 7.12
N LEU A 23 9.02 0.29 6.70
CA LEU A 23 8.06 -0.09 5.69
C LEU A 23 8.34 0.82 4.50
N PRO A 24 8.56 0.30 3.28
CA PRO A 24 8.58 1.16 2.10
C PRO A 24 7.20 1.81 2.01
N THR A 25 7.10 3.05 2.51
CA THR A 25 5.89 3.84 2.44
C THR A 25 5.73 4.22 0.98
N VAL A 26 4.87 3.50 0.27
CA VAL A 26 4.40 3.92 -1.05
C VAL A 26 3.85 5.33 -0.88
N GLU A 27 4.50 6.32 -1.50
CA GLU A 27 4.02 7.68 -1.39
C GLU A 27 2.65 7.80 -2.05
N SER A 28 1.70 8.45 -1.39
CA SER A 28 0.33 8.62 -1.90
C SER A 28 0.27 9.24 -3.31
N LYS A 29 1.29 10.03 -3.67
CA LYS A 29 1.43 10.65 -5.00
C LYS A 29 1.68 9.63 -6.11
N ASP A 30 2.27 8.49 -5.79
CA ASP A 30 2.65 7.45 -6.73
C ASP A 30 1.51 6.47 -7.00
N ILE A 31 0.50 6.43 -6.13
CA ILE A 31 -0.72 5.64 -6.32
C ILE A 31 -1.51 6.15 -7.53
N LEU A 32 -1.88 5.22 -8.41
CA LEU A 32 -2.76 5.49 -9.54
C LEU A 32 -4.16 5.81 -9.04
N ARG A 33 -4.75 6.88 -9.58
CA ARG A 33 -6.09 7.34 -9.22
C ARG A 33 -6.95 7.45 -10.47
N ASN A 34 -8.23 7.12 -10.34
CA ASN A 34 -9.20 7.33 -11.40
C ASN A 34 -9.57 8.83 -11.50
N LYS A 35 -10.41 9.17 -12.49
CA LYS A 35 -10.86 10.55 -12.75
C LYS A 35 -11.56 11.23 -11.57
N ASN A 36 -12.10 10.46 -10.63
CA ASN A 36 -12.79 10.96 -9.43
C ASN A 36 -11.85 11.05 -8.22
N GLY A 37 -10.55 10.77 -8.39
CA GLY A 37 -9.57 10.75 -7.32
C GLY A 37 -9.56 9.45 -6.50
N GLY A 38 -10.37 8.46 -6.84
CA GLY A 38 -10.43 7.15 -6.19
C GLY A 38 -9.15 6.35 -6.45
N ILE A 39 -8.70 5.60 -5.44
CA ILE A 39 -7.52 4.73 -5.56
C ILE A 39 -7.84 3.55 -6.47
N VAL A 40 -6.97 3.29 -7.44
CA VAL A 40 -7.09 2.14 -8.34
C VAL A 40 -6.32 0.96 -7.75
N LYS A 41 -7.01 -0.18 -7.63
CA LYS A 41 -6.45 -1.45 -7.15
C LYS A 41 -6.60 -2.52 -8.21
N ASP A 42 -5.71 -3.50 -8.21
CA ASP A 42 -5.83 -4.69 -9.04
C ASP A 42 -6.95 -5.62 -8.52
N CYS A 43 -7.09 -6.79 -9.17
CA CYS A 43 -8.11 -7.78 -8.78
C CYS A 43 -7.81 -8.54 -7.49
N GLN A 44 -6.66 -8.28 -6.85
CA GLN A 44 -6.23 -8.84 -5.57
C GLN A 44 -6.24 -7.79 -4.44
N ASN A 45 -6.73 -6.58 -4.72
CA ASN A 45 -6.72 -5.41 -3.84
C ASN A 45 -5.35 -4.72 -3.64
N ASP A 46 -4.35 -5.03 -4.46
CA ASP A 46 -3.06 -4.36 -4.45
C ASP A 46 -3.13 -3.02 -5.20
N PHE A 47 -2.43 -2.01 -4.68
CA PHE A 47 -2.42 -0.69 -5.29
C PHE A 47 -1.68 -0.70 -6.63
N LEU A 48 -2.32 -0.15 -7.67
CA LEU A 48 -1.63 0.17 -8.90
C LEU A 48 -0.90 1.50 -8.74
N LEU A 49 0.34 1.58 -9.22
CA LEU A 49 1.20 2.75 -9.11
C LEU A 49 1.47 3.35 -10.50
N LYS A 50 1.55 4.68 -10.59
CA LYS A 50 1.68 5.43 -11.85
C LYS A 50 2.93 5.06 -12.66
N LYS A 51 4.02 4.69 -12.00
CA LYS A 51 5.32 4.40 -12.61
C LYS A 51 5.91 3.09 -12.07
N SER A 52 5.12 2.02 -12.09
CA SER A 52 5.57 0.70 -11.63
C SER A 52 5.56 -0.32 -12.75
N PRO A 53 6.65 -1.11 -12.91
CA PRO A 53 6.66 -2.28 -13.79
C PRO A 53 5.55 -3.29 -13.47
N PHE A 54 5.15 -3.41 -12.19
CA PHE A 54 4.02 -4.24 -11.79
C PHE A 54 2.71 -3.77 -12.43
N THR A 55 2.44 -2.47 -12.40
CA THR A 55 1.24 -1.90 -13.00
C THR A 55 1.27 -1.98 -14.53
N ASP A 56 2.45 -1.81 -15.14
CA ASP A 56 2.65 -2.04 -16.57
C ASP A 56 2.34 -3.49 -16.97
N ASN A 57 2.81 -4.46 -16.17
CA ASN A 57 2.52 -5.88 -16.38
C ASN A 57 1.04 -6.19 -16.17
N PHE A 58 0.40 -5.61 -15.16
CA PHE A 58 -1.03 -5.77 -14.92
C PHE A 58 -1.84 -5.42 -16.17
N TRP A 59 -1.58 -4.27 -16.81
CA TRP A 59 -2.29 -3.92 -18.05
C TRP A 59 -2.01 -4.92 -19.17
N LYS A 60 -0.76 -5.35 -19.32
CA LYS A 60 -0.36 -6.31 -20.36
C LYS A 60 -1.02 -7.67 -20.20
N GLU A 61 -1.00 -8.24 -18.99
CA GLU A 61 -1.56 -9.57 -18.69
C GLU A 61 -3.08 -9.62 -18.85
N ASN A 62 -3.74 -8.49 -18.60
CA ASN A 62 -5.18 -8.33 -18.73
C ASN A 62 -5.60 -7.82 -20.12
N ASN A 63 -4.66 -7.60 -21.04
CA ASN A 63 -4.91 -7.03 -22.37
C ASN A 63 -5.67 -5.69 -22.32
N LEU A 64 -5.30 -4.85 -21.35
CA LEU A 64 -5.86 -3.51 -21.15
C LEU A 64 -4.92 -2.45 -21.75
N PRO A 65 -5.46 -1.33 -22.26
CA PRO A 65 -4.64 -0.17 -22.57
C PRO A 65 -3.83 0.31 -21.35
N LYS A 66 -2.61 0.79 -21.59
CA LYS A 66 -1.78 1.38 -20.53
C LYS A 66 -2.49 2.60 -19.94
N GLY A 67 -2.53 2.69 -18.61
CA GLY A 67 -3.23 3.78 -17.90
C GLY A 67 -4.73 3.55 -17.70
N THR A 68 -5.29 2.39 -18.07
CA THR A 68 -6.69 2.07 -17.78
C THR A 68 -6.93 2.08 -16.27
N THR A 69 -7.90 2.88 -15.83
CA THR A 69 -8.33 3.04 -14.43
C THR A 69 -9.75 2.55 -14.18
N GLU A 70 -10.49 2.26 -15.25
CA GLU A 70 -11.88 1.76 -15.21
C GLU A 70 -11.89 0.36 -15.79
N PHE A 71 -12.07 -0.64 -14.93
CA PHE A 71 -12.13 -2.06 -15.29
C PHE A 71 -12.95 -2.82 -14.25
N VAL A 72 -13.40 -4.02 -14.62
CA VAL A 72 -14.09 -4.95 -13.73
C VAL A 72 -13.23 -6.20 -13.53
N CYS A 73 -13.27 -6.76 -12.33
CA CYS A 73 -12.56 -7.99 -11.99
C CYS A 73 -13.51 -9.18 -12.01
N VAL A 74 -13.21 -10.18 -12.83
CA VAL A 74 -13.95 -11.45 -12.92
C VAL A 74 -12.94 -12.58 -12.81
N ASN A 75 -13.10 -13.45 -11.80
CA ASN A 75 -12.21 -14.59 -11.55
C ASN A 75 -10.72 -14.22 -11.51
N GLY A 76 -10.38 -13.08 -10.88
CA GLY A 76 -9.00 -12.61 -10.74
C GLY A 76 -8.42 -11.93 -11.99
N LYS A 77 -9.18 -11.82 -13.08
CA LYS A 77 -8.77 -11.15 -14.32
C LYS A 77 -9.55 -9.84 -14.52
N ALA A 78 -8.85 -8.81 -14.97
CA ALA A 78 -9.43 -7.50 -15.25
C ALA A 78 -9.90 -7.39 -16.70
N TYR A 79 -11.07 -6.77 -16.90
CA TYR A 79 -11.68 -6.57 -18.20
C TYR A 79 -12.18 -5.13 -18.34
N LEU A 80 -12.17 -4.61 -19.56
CA LEU A 80 -12.94 -3.40 -19.84
C LEU A 80 -14.44 -3.70 -19.59
N PRO A 81 -15.20 -2.76 -19.00
CA PRO A 81 -16.62 -2.98 -18.75
C PRO A 81 -17.37 -3.37 -20.03
N GLY A 82 -18.17 -4.44 -19.95
CA GLY A 82 -18.90 -5.03 -21.08
C GLY A 82 -18.06 -5.96 -21.97
N LYS A 83 -16.81 -6.24 -21.60
CA LYS A 83 -15.90 -7.20 -22.29
C LYS A 83 -15.55 -8.41 -21.42
N GLU A 84 -16.08 -8.47 -20.21
CA GLU A 84 -15.99 -9.63 -19.33
C GLU A 84 -16.70 -10.86 -19.94
N PRO A 85 -16.21 -12.08 -19.62
CA PRO A 85 -16.91 -13.32 -19.99
C PRO A 85 -18.32 -13.33 -19.36
N LYS A 86 -19.29 -13.87 -20.12
CA LYS A 86 -20.68 -14.04 -19.69
C LYS A 86 -20.90 -15.39 -19.03
#